data_AF-A0A9P8II89-F1
#
_entry.id   AF-A0A9P8II89-F1
#
_cell.length_a   1.000
_cell.length_b   1.000
_cell.length_c   1.000
_cell.angle_alpha   90.00
_cell.angle_beta   90.00
_cell.angle_gamma   90.00
#
_symmetry.space_group_name_H-M   'P 1'
#
loop_
_entity.id
_entity.type
_entity.pdbx_description
1 polymer ?
#
loop_
_entity_poly.entity_id
_entity_poly.type
_entity_poly.pdbx_seq_one_letter_code
_entity_poly.pdbx_strand_id
1 'polypeptide(L)'
;MEDTRQLPDGIIELAPRTGTSFFVNKGQRLTVIDPKGGQVSDLVAFSRHDTDEVISNGRTFDYADTIYLTTNHLLYSNRSSIMLKIVDDTCGRHDFLLTPCSKDTFRIIYGDKEPHHGCFGNLSLALGKHGIAPDRIPCAFNCFMNVPVDGKTGKFTVEPPISKAGDHIDFVAEMDLIFNEK
;
A
#
# COMPACT_ATOMS: atom_id res chain seq x y z
N MET A 1 -13.35 -12.24 -6.62
CA MET A 1 -14.03 -11.06 -6.06
C MET A 1 -15.15 -11.48 -5.10
N GLU A 2 -15.00 -12.59 -4.37
CA GLU A 2 -16.13 -13.20 -3.63
C GLU A 2 -16.19 -12.87 -2.13
N ASP A 3 -15.18 -12.21 -1.53
CA ASP A 3 -15.13 -12.05 -0.07
C ASP A 3 -14.96 -10.60 0.45
N THR A 4 -15.10 -9.59 -0.42
CA THR A 4 -15.12 -8.17 0.00
C THR A 4 -16.52 -7.82 0.50
N ARG A 5 -16.65 -7.42 1.76
CA ARG A 5 -17.93 -7.02 2.37
C ARG A 5 -18.04 -5.50 2.38
N GLN A 6 -19.08 -4.95 1.74
CA GLN A 6 -19.46 -3.57 1.95
C GLN A 6 -20.28 -3.46 3.24
N LEU A 7 -19.80 -2.64 4.16
CA LEU A 7 -20.45 -2.30 5.40
C LEU A 7 -21.12 -0.91 5.28
N PRO A 8 -21.96 -0.50 6.24
CA PRO A 8 -22.53 0.84 6.26
C PRO A 8 -21.46 1.94 6.23
N ASP A 9 -21.88 3.17 5.92
CA ASP A 9 -21.02 4.37 5.97
C ASP A 9 -19.80 4.34 5.05
N GLY A 10 -19.85 3.55 3.97
CA GLY A 10 -18.79 3.47 2.97
C GLY A 10 -17.59 2.62 3.38
N ILE A 11 -17.72 1.83 4.45
CA ILE A 11 -16.66 0.93 4.91
C ILE A 11 -16.59 -0.31 4.01
N ILE A 12 -15.37 -0.70 3.65
CA ILE A 12 -15.09 -1.91 2.87
C ILE A 12 -14.21 -2.84 3.71
N GLU A 13 -14.73 -4.02 4.07
CA GLU A 13 -13.96 -5.04 4.77
C GLU A 13 -13.38 -6.03 3.76
N LEU A 14 -12.05 -6.14 3.74
CA LEU A 14 -11.32 -7.10 2.90
C LEU A 14 -11.11 -8.40 3.66
N ALA A 15 -11.47 -9.52 3.04
CA ALA A 15 -11.11 -10.82 3.59
C ALA A 15 -9.59 -11.05 3.48
N PRO A 16 -9.01 -11.86 4.38
CA PRO A 16 -7.58 -12.16 4.33
C PRO A 16 -7.16 -12.68 2.95
N ARG A 17 -6.01 -12.18 2.46
CA ARG A 17 -5.43 -12.56 1.16
C ARG A 17 -6.30 -12.18 -0.06
N THR A 18 -7.18 -11.20 0.07
CA THR A 18 -7.91 -10.62 -1.05
C THR A 18 -7.46 -9.18 -1.29
N GLY A 19 -7.77 -8.63 -2.46
CA GLY A 19 -7.50 -7.24 -2.77
C GLY A 19 -8.64 -6.65 -3.59
N THR A 20 -8.79 -5.33 -3.52
CA THR A 20 -9.79 -4.60 -4.29
C THR A 20 -9.22 -3.31 -4.84
N SER A 21 -9.92 -2.73 -5.80
CA SER A 21 -9.66 -1.35 -6.21
C SER A 21 -10.95 -0.58 -6.41
N PHE A 22 -10.88 0.70 -6.12
CA PHE A 22 -11.99 1.63 -6.15
C PHE A 22 -11.48 3.04 -6.49
N PHE A 23 -12.42 3.93 -6.77
CA PHE A 23 -12.13 5.30 -7.10
C PHE A 23 -12.16 6.17 -5.84
N VAL A 24 -11.15 7.03 -5.68
CA VAL A 24 -11.12 8.06 -4.64
C VAL A 24 -11.00 9.41 -5.34
N ASN A 25 -11.97 10.30 -5.12
CA ASN A 25 -11.96 11.65 -5.69
C ASN A 25 -11.06 12.56 -4.87
N LYS A 26 -10.52 13.59 -5.52
CA LYS A 26 -9.77 14.65 -4.82
C LYS A 26 -10.57 15.20 -3.63
N GLY A 27 -9.90 15.37 -2.50
CA GLY A 27 -10.44 15.89 -1.25
C GLY A 27 -11.15 14.84 -0.38
N GLN A 28 -11.37 13.62 -0.87
CA GLN A 28 -11.93 12.55 -0.05
C GLN A 28 -10.89 12.02 0.95
N ARG A 29 -11.38 11.65 2.14
CA ARG A 29 -10.61 10.93 3.14
C ARG A 29 -10.73 9.43 2.89
N LEU A 30 -9.61 8.74 2.99
CA LEU A 30 -9.53 7.29 3.04
C LEU A 30 -8.87 6.87 4.35
N THR A 31 -9.47 5.90 5.03
CA THR A 31 -8.96 5.35 6.28
C THR A 31 -8.70 3.86 6.10
N VAL A 32 -7.46 3.44 6.35
CA VAL A 32 -7.07 2.03 6.40
C VAL A 32 -6.99 1.62 7.87
N ILE A 33 -7.75 0.61 8.26
CA ILE A 33 -7.86 0.14 9.65
C ILE A 33 -7.35 -1.29 9.71
N ASP A 34 -6.52 -1.59 10.71
CA ASP A 34 -6.23 -2.97 11.11
C ASP A 34 -7.22 -3.40 12.21
N PRO A 35 -8.35 -4.04 11.88
CA PRO A 35 -9.41 -4.30 12.85
C PRO A 35 -9.00 -5.31 13.94
N LYS A 36 -7.96 -6.11 13.71
CA LYS A 36 -7.54 -7.20 14.61
C LYS A 36 -6.11 -7.05 15.13
N GLY A 37 -5.33 -6.13 14.58
CA GLY A 37 -3.92 -5.98 14.88
C GLY A 37 -3.07 -7.03 14.16
N GLY A 38 -1.81 -6.70 13.92
CA GLY A 38 -0.84 -7.61 13.32
C GLY A 38 -1.00 -7.84 11.81
N GLN A 39 -1.88 -7.11 11.11
CA GLN A 39 -2.10 -7.26 9.68
C GLN A 39 -1.37 -6.16 8.90
N VAL A 40 -0.69 -6.55 7.82
CA VAL A 40 -0.11 -5.63 6.83
C VAL A 40 -1.05 -5.50 5.65
N SER A 41 -1.17 -4.29 5.12
CA SER A 41 -1.94 -4.01 3.91
C SER A 41 -1.10 -3.28 2.88
N ASP A 42 -1.20 -3.70 1.61
CA ASP A 42 -0.41 -3.17 0.51
C ASP A 42 -1.26 -2.19 -0.30
N LEU A 43 -0.78 -0.95 -0.41
CA LEU A 43 -1.47 0.15 -1.07
C LEU A 43 -0.75 0.56 -2.35
N VAL A 44 -1.48 0.68 -3.46
CA VAL A 44 -1.00 1.37 -4.66
C VAL A 44 -2.04 2.36 -5.19
N ALA A 45 -1.57 3.48 -5.73
CA ALA A 45 -2.42 4.54 -6.26
C ALA A 45 -1.94 4.99 -7.65
N PHE A 46 -2.89 5.21 -8.55
CA PHE A 46 -2.70 5.71 -9.91
C PHE A 46 -3.59 6.92 -10.12
N SER A 47 -3.17 7.88 -10.94
CA SER A 47 -4.06 8.93 -11.40
C SER A 47 -5.19 8.33 -12.23
N ARG A 48 -6.43 8.74 -11.96
CA ARG A 48 -7.60 8.28 -12.73
C ARG A 48 -7.57 8.81 -14.17
N HIS A 49 -6.89 9.93 -14.39
CA HIS A 49 -6.85 10.62 -15.68
C HIS A 49 -5.67 10.16 -16.55
N ASP A 50 -4.67 9.50 -15.96
CA ASP A 50 -3.51 8.94 -16.65
C ASP A 50 -2.87 7.83 -15.80
N THR A 51 -3.03 6.57 -16.20
CA THR A 51 -2.49 5.42 -15.46
C THR A 51 -0.97 5.27 -15.58
N ASP A 52 -0.29 6.12 -16.37
CA ASP A 52 1.16 6.24 -16.34
C ASP A 52 1.66 7.11 -15.18
N GLU A 53 0.78 7.90 -14.56
CA GLU A 53 1.08 8.61 -13.31
C GLU A 53 0.69 7.74 -12.10
N VAL A 54 1.71 7.32 -11.35
CA VAL A 54 1.59 6.29 -10.32
C VAL A 54 2.39 6.69 -9.08
N ILE A 55 1.95 6.24 -7.90
CA ILE A 55 2.64 6.46 -6.64
C ILE A 55 4.11 6.02 -6.70
N SER A 56 5.01 6.81 -6.11
CA SER A 56 6.45 6.62 -6.20
C SER A 56 7.11 6.76 -4.83
N ASN A 57 7.75 5.68 -4.38
CA ASN A 57 8.56 5.68 -3.17
C ASN A 57 9.77 6.62 -3.28
N GLY A 58 10.52 6.55 -4.39
CA GLY A 58 11.70 7.40 -4.61
C GLY A 58 11.38 8.90 -4.51
N ARG A 59 10.35 9.37 -5.23
CA ARG A 59 9.91 10.78 -5.14
C ARG A 59 9.43 11.13 -3.74
N THR A 60 8.73 10.22 -3.09
CA THR A 60 8.26 10.42 -1.72
C THR A 60 9.44 10.60 -0.76
N PHE A 61 10.45 9.74 -0.82
CA PHE A 61 11.63 9.83 0.03
C PHE A 61 12.46 11.09 -0.24
N ASP A 62 12.64 11.47 -1.52
CA ASP A 62 13.36 12.70 -1.89
C ASP A 62 12.79 13.94 -1.20
N TYR A 63 11.45 14.01 -1.08
CA TYR A 63 10.76 15.19 -0.54
C TYR A 63 10.43 15.07 0.96
N ALA A 64 10.34 13.86 1.49
CA ALA A 64 10.11 13.62 2.92
C ALA A 64 11.41 13.63 3.73
N ASP A 65 12.57 13.40 3.09
CA ASP A 65 13.88 13.23 3.74
C ASP A 65 13.88 12.11 4.81
N THR A 66 13.02 11.11 4.63
CA THR A 66 12.89 9.95 5.51
C THR A 66 12.24 8.77 4.78
N ILE A 67 12.59 7.56 5.20
CA ILE A 67 11.92 6.32 4.77
C ILE A 67 10.76 5.94 5.70
N TYR A 68 10.68 6.54 6.89
CA TYR A 68 9.62 6.28 7.86
C TYR A 68 8.57 7.38 7.79
N LEU A 69 7.52 7.10 7.03
CA LEU A 69 6.43 8.01 6.72
C LEU A 69 5.30 7.86 7.74
N THR A 70 4.68 8.97 8.11
CA THR A 70 3.60 9.09 9.12
C THR A 70 2.85 10.42 8.91
N THR A 71 1.97 10.81 9.83
CA THR A 71 1.20 12.07 9.82
C THR A 71 2.01 13.27 9.33
N ASN A 72 1.38 14.08 8.48
CA ASN A 72 1.93 15.24 7.75
C ASN A 72 2.87 14.94 6.58
N HIS A 73 3.29 13.71 6.35
CA HIS A 73 4.01 13.37 5.13
C HIS A 73 3.09 13.31 3.90
N LEU A 74 3.67 13.58 2.74
CA LEU A 74 3.00 13.58 1.45
C LEU A 74 3.53 12.41 0.63
N LEU A 75 2.64 11.66 -0.02
CA LEU A 75 2.99 10.59 -0.95
C LEU A 75 2.87 11.13 -2.39
N TYR A 76 3.95 10.99 -3.14
CA TYR A 76 4.09 11.61 -4.46
C TYR A 76 3.95 10.59 -5.58
N SER A 77 3.50 11.06 -6.75
CA SER A 77 3.57 10.31 -7.99
C SER A 77 5.00 10.30 -8.55
N ASN A 78 5.26 9.43 -9.51
CA ASN A 78 6.48 9.42 -10.34
C ASN A 78 6.71 10.75 -11.10
N ARG A 79 5.70 11.61 -11.20
CA ARG A 79 5.76 12.96 -11.81
C ARG A 79 5.83 14.09 -10.78
N SER A 80 6.07 13.76 -9.51
CA SER A 80 6.17 14.71 -8.40
C SER A 80 4.89 15.50 -8.10
N SER A 81 3.73 15.00 -8.54
CA SER A 81 2.43 15.49 -8.06
C SER A 81 2.12 14.85 -6.71
N ILE A 82 1.51 15.58 -5.78
CA ILE A 82 1.03 14.98 -4.53
C ILE A 82 -0.20 14.14 -4.86
N MET A 83 -0.19 12.87 -4.46
CA MET A 83 -1.32 11.95 -4.62
C MET A 83 -2.12 11.84 -3.33
N LEU A 84 -1.43 11.66 -2.22
CA LEU A 84 -2.03 11.44 -0.90
C LEU A 84 -1.29 12.26 0.15
N LYS A 85 -2.03 12.78 1.13
CA LYS A 85 -1.47 13.36 2.35
C LYS A 85 -1.85 12.48 3.54
N ILE A 86 -0.88 12.07 4.34
CA ILE A 86 -1.14 11.37 5.61
C ILE A 86 -1.63 12.41 6.62
N VAL A 87 -2.87 12.28 7.09
CA VAL A 87 -3.52 13.27 7.97
C VAL A 87 -3.70 12.77 9.40
N ASP A 88 -3.66 11.45 9.62
CA ASP A 88 -3.62 10.83 10.93
C ASP A 88 -2.99 9.43 10.83
N ASP A 89 -2.33 8.97 11.88
CA ASP A 89 -1.64 7.68 11.94
C ASP A 89 -1.42 7.29 13.39
N THR A 90 -2.06 6.20 13.82
CA THR A 90 -1.94 5.69 15.19
C THR A 90 -0.85 4.64 15.36
N CYS A 91 -0.36 4.06 14.26
CA CYS A 91 0.66 3.01 14.26
C CYS A 91 2.09 3.59 14.22
N GLY A 92 2.32 4.61 13.41
CA GLY A 92 3.62 5.27 13.25
C GLY A 92 4.67 4.43 12.53
N ARG A 93 4.26 3.33 11.87
CA ARG A 93 5.19 2.39 11.23
C ARG A 93 4.58 1.78 9.98
N HIS A 94 5.19 2.13 8.84
CA HIS A 94 4.83 1.68 7.51
C HIS A 94 6.12 1.45 6.72
N ASP A 95 6.04 0.64 5.67
CA ASP A 95 7.16 0.42 4.75
C ASP A 95 6.81 0.94 3.35
N PHE A 96 7.80 1.48 2.66
CA PHE A 96 7.68 1.83 1.24
C PHE A 96 8.94 1.43 0.45
N LEU A 97 9.75 0.53 1.01
CA LEU A 97 10.98 0.01 0.42
C LEU A 97 10.74 -1.32 -0.29
N LEU A 98 9.89 -2.17 0.27
CA LEU A 98 9.73 -3.55 -0.20
C LEU A 98 8.56 -3.68 -1.17
N THR A 99 8.80 -4.46 -2.21
CA THR A 99 7.77 -4.78 -3.22
C THR A 99 6.73 -5.73 -2.66
N PRO A 100 5.48 -5.72 -3.18
CA PRO A 100 4.47 -6.71 -2.82
C PRO A 100 5.00 -8.13 -2.97
N CYS A 101 4.70 -9.02 -2.02
CA CYS A 101 5.15 -10.40 -2.13
C CYS A 101 4.57 -11.06 -3.40
N SER A 102 5.38 -11.87 -4.07
CA SER A 102 5.05 -12.51 -5.34
C SER A 102 5.43 -13.98 -5.32
N LYS A 103 4.97 -14.76 -6.33
CA LYS A 103 5.43 -16.16 -6.50
C LYS A 103 6.94 -16.27 -6.49
N ASP A 104 7.61 -15.32 -7.15
CA ASP A 104 9.07 -15.29 -7.22
C ASP A 104 9.71 -14.94 -5.87
N THR A 105 9.10 -14.06 -5.08
CA THR A 105 9.53 -13.80 -3.70
C THR A 105 9.50 -15.10 -2.88
N PHE A 106 8.40 -15.86 -2.93
CA PHE A 106 8.27 -17.13 -2.21
C PHE A 106 9.26 -18.19 -2.69
N ARG A 107 9.45 -18.29 -4.00
CA ARG A 107 10.42 -19.22 -4.61
C ARG A 107 11.86 -18.88 -4.25
N ILE A 108 12.26 -17.60 -4.38
CA ILE A 108 13.66 -17.16 -4.25
C ILE A 108 14.09 -17.07 -2.78
N ILE A 109 13.25 -16.48 -1.92
CA ILE A 109 13.62 -16.20 -0.53
C ILE A 109 13.30 -17.39 0.38
N TYR A 110 12.14 -18.02 0.18
CA TYR A 110 11.65 -19.08 1.07
C TYR A 110 11.80 -20.49 0.50
N GLY A 111 12.23 -20.63 -0.75
CA GLY A 111 12.43 -21.92 -1.40
C GLY A 111 11.13 -22.69 -1.65
N ASP A 112 9.98 -22.00 -1.69
CA ASP A 112 8.69 -22.62 -1.94
C ASP A 112 8.63 -23.18 -3.37
N LYS A 113 8.25 -24.46 -3.49
CA LYS A 113 8.17 -25.18 -4.76
C LYS A 113 6.83 -24.99 -5.46
N GLU A 114 5.78 -24.66 -4.71
CA GLU A 114 4.42 -24.45 -5.23
C GLU A 114 3.86 -23.11 -4.71
N PRO A 115 4.51 -21.98 -5.05
CA PRO A 115 4.21 -20.71 -4.43
C PRO A 115 2.84 -20.17 -4.86
N HIS A 116 2.10 -19.64 -3.88
CA HIS A 116 0.87 -18.91 -4.12
C HIS A 116 1.14 -17.59 -4.87
N HIS A 117 0.13 -17.05 -5.58
CA HIS A 117 0.30 -15.83 -6.39
C HIS A 117 0.70 -14.58 -5.61
N GLY A 118 0.45 -14.56 -4.30
CA GLY A 118 0.91 -13.50 -3.40
C GLY A 118 0.18 -12.19 -3.61
N CYS A 119 0.67 -11.16 -2.94
CA CYS A 119 0.11 -9.82 -3.01
C CYS A 119 0.11 -9.26 -4.43
N PHE A 120 1.22 -9.44 -5.14
CA PHE A 120 1.35 -8.99 -6.53
C PHE A 120 0.25 -9.56 -7.44
N GLY A 121 -0.09 -10.84 -7.30
CA GLY A 121 -1.17 -11.45 -8.09
C GLY A 121 -2.55 -10.87 -7.74
N ASN A 122 -2.82 -10.59 -6.47
CA ASN A 122 -4.06 -9.94 -6.03
C ASN A 122 -4.18 -8.52 -6.58
N LEU A 123 -3.10 -7.73 -6.48
CA LEU A 123 -3.02 -6.39 -7.06
C LEU A 123 -3.27 -6.44 -8.58
N SER A 124 -2.60 -7.36 -9.28
CA SER A 124 -2.74 -7.52 -10.72
C SER A 124 -4.17 -7.84 -11.16
N LEU A 125 -4.85 -8.76 -10.48
CA LEU A 125 -6.25 -9.08 -10.76
C LEU A 125 -7.16 -7.87 -10.53
N ALA A 126 -6.97 -7.16 -9.41
CA ALA A 126 -7.80 -6.02 -9.04
C ALA A 126 -7.51 -4.75 -9.86
N LEU A 127 -6.30 -4.59 -10.41
CA LEU A 127 -5.91 -3.46 -11.27
C LEU A 127 -6.17 -3.73 -12.76
N GLY A 128 -6.20 -5.00 -13.18
CA GLY A 128 -6.48 -5.39 -14.56
C GLY A 128 -7.82 -4.90 -15.08
N LYS A 129 -8.83 -4.73 -14.21
CA LYS A 129 -10.14 -4.13 -14.58
C LYS A 129 -10.05 -2.64 -15.00
N HIS A 130 -8.93 -1.99 -14.69
CA HIS A 130 -8.62 -0.61 -15.10
C HIS A 130 -7.60 -0.55 -16.25
N GLY A 131 -7.30 -1.69 -16.90
CA GLY A 131 -6.33 -1.76 -17.98
C GLY A 131 -4.86 -1.66 -17.55
N ILE A 132 -4.58 -1.80 -16.25
CA ILE A 132 -3.22 -1.72 -15.71
C ILE A 132 -2.58 -3.11 -15.76
N ALA A 133 -1.49 -3.23 -16.53
CA ALA A 133 -0.75 -4.48 -16.67
C ALA A 133 0.10 -4.81 -15.43
N PRO A 134 0.42 -6.09 -15.16
CA PRO A 134 1.24 -6.49 -14.00
C PRO A 134 2.57 -5.73 -13.90
N ASP A 135 3.27 -5.53 -15.02
CA ASP A 135 4.58 -4.85 -15.07
C ASP A 135 4.49 -3.34 -14.74
N ARG A 136 3.28 -2.79 -14.65
CA ARG A 136 3.03 -1.39 -14.29
C ARG A 136 2.74 -1.20 -12.80
N ILE A 137 2.66 -2.28 -12.03
CA ILE A 137 2.43 -2.22 -10.58
C ILE A 137 3.71 -1.73 -9.90
N PRO A 138 3.68 -0.61 -9.16
CA PRO A 138 4.85 -0.03 -8.51
C PRO A 138 5.20 -0.79 -7.23
N CYS A 139 6.24 -0.31 -6.52
CA CYS A 139 6.37 -0.59 -5.09
C CYS A 139 5.09 -0.13 -4.36
N ALA A 140 4.59 -0.93 -3.43
CA ALA A 140 3.41 -0.59 -2.64
C ALA A 140 3.82 0.16 -1.37
N PHE A 141 2.96 1.08 -0.93
CA PHE A 141 3.03 1.60 0.41
C PHE A 141 2.41 0.56 1.34
N ASN A 142 3.23 -0.10 2.14
CA ASN A 142 2.85 -1.23 2.99
C ASN A 142 2.43 -0.69 4.36
N CYS A 143 1.12 -0.48 4.54
CA CYS A 143 0.52 -0.04 5.79
C CYS A 143 0.82 -1.04 6.92
N PHE A 144 1.25 -0.54 8.07
CA PHE A 144 1.56 -1.31 9.29
C PHE A 144 2.76 -2.25 9.19
N MET A 145 3.42 -2.34 8.04
CA MET A 145 4.58 -3.21 7.86
C MET A 145 5.78 -2.67 8.63
N ASN A 146 6.43 -3.54 9.40
CA ASN A 146 7.57 -3.20 10.23
C ASN A 146 8.88 -3.65 9.57
N VAL A 147 9.57 -2.71 8.93
CA VAL A 147 10.87 -2.95 8.28
C VAL A 147 11.94 -2.05 8.89
N PRO A 148 12.59 -2.44 9.99
CA PRO A 148 13.71 -1.69 10.55
C PRO A 148 14.93 -1.74 9.63
N VAL A 149 15.55 -0.57 9.42
CA VAL A 149 16.80 -0.42 8.66
C VAL A 149 17.92 0.02 9.60
N ASP A 150 19.04 -0.71 9.60
CA ASP A 150 20.25 -0.32 10.28
C ASP A 150 20.93 0.85 9.54
N GLY A 151 20.98 2.02 10.17
CA GLY A 151 21.50 3.24 9.54
C GLY A 151 23.01 3.25 9.24
N LYS A 152 23.78 2.27 9.72
CA LYS A 152 25.23 2.17 9.45
C LYS A 152 25.53 1.24 8.29
N THR A 153 24.81 0.13 8.20
CA THR A 153 25.07 -0.97 7.26
C THR A 153 24.06 -1.00 6.11
N GLY A 154 22.92 -0.33 6.25
CA GLY A 154 21.80 -0.40 5.30
C GLY A 154 21.05 -1.74 5.34
N LYS A 155 21.40 -2.65 6.26
CA LYS A 155 20.70 -3.93 6.40
C LYS A 155 19.30 -3.68 6.94
N PHE A 156 18.30 -4.31 6.33
CA PHE A 156 16.94 -4.32 6.84
C PHE A 156 16.51 -5.71 7.34
N THR A 157 15.52 -5.74 8.23
CA THR A 157 14.80 -6.96 8.62
C THR A 157 13.30 -6.76 8.44
N VAL A 158 12.57 -7.84 8.23
CA VAL A 158 11.10 -7.83 8.21
C VAL A 158 10.65 -8.41 9.53
N GLU A 159 10.15 -7.56 10.41
CA GLU A 159 9.72 -7.93 11.77
C GLU A 159 8.18 -8.03 11.83
N PRO A 160 7.62 -8.67 12.86
CA PRO A 160 6.18 -8.65 13.09
C PRO A 160 5.63 -7.21 13.11
N PRO A 161 4.44 -6.96 12.53
CA PRO A 161 3.77 -5.67 12.63
C PRO A 161 3.55 -5.27 14.08
N ILE A 162 3.65 -3.97 14.36
CA ILE A 162 3.44 -3.42 15.69
C ILE A 162 2.02 -2.85 15.88
N SER A 163 1.20 -2.92 14.83
CA SER A 163 -0.20 -2.49 14.87
C SER A 163 -1.01 -3.29 15.88
N LYS A 164 -1.91 -2.59 16.55
CA LYS A 164 -2.89 -3.14 17.49
C LYS A 164 -4.26 -3.13 16.82
N ALA A 165 -5.18 -3.90 17.41
CA ALA A 165 -6.57 -3.90 16.95
C ALA A 165 -7.15 -2.48 17.00
N GLY A 166 -7.66 -2.01 15.86
CA GLY A 166 -8.23 -0.68 15.68
C GLY A 166 -7.22 0.39 15.29
N ASP A 167 -5.92 0.08 15.17
CA ASP A 167 -4.96 1.05 14.63
C ASP A 167 -5.32 1.41 13.18
N HIS A 168 -5.12 2.67 12.84
CA HIS A 168 -5.47 3.20 11.52
C HIS A 168 -4.43 4.19 10.99
N ILE A 169 -4.46 4.36 9.67
CA ILE A 169 -3.80 5.45 8.97
C ILE A 169 -4.82 6.10 8.02
N ASP A 170 -4.85 7.43 8.06
CA ASP A 170 -5.77 8.25 7.30
C ASP A 170 -5.03 9.05 6.23
N PHE A 171 -5.61 9.06 5.03
CA PHE A 171 -5.14 9.81 3.89
C PHE A 171 -6.21 10.79 3.40
N VAL A 172 -5.78 11.93 2.88
CA VAL A 172 -6.61 12.77 1.99
C VAL A 172 -6.04 12.68 0.58
N ALA A 173 -6.90 12.44 -0.40
CA ALA A 173 -6.53 12.41 -1.80
C ALA A 173 -6.33 13.83 -2.35
N GLU A 174 -5.18 14.10 -2.95
CA GLU A 174 -4.85 15.42 -3.54
C GLU A 174 -5.14 15.50 -5.05
N MET A 175 -5.58 14.37 -5.63
CA MET A 175 -6.09 14.22 -7.00
C MET A 175 -7.10 13.07 -7.09
N ASP A 176 -7.73 12.89 -8.25
CA ASP A 176 -8.60 11.74 -8.49
C ASP A 176 -7.76 10.49 -8.75
N LEU A 177 -7.98 9.46 -7.94
CA LEU A 177 -7.19 8.24 -7.92
C LEU A 177 -8.00 7.02 -8.32
N ILE A 178 -7.32 6.08 -8.98
CA ILE A 178 -7.59 4.66 -8.88
C ILE A 178 -6.76 4.16 -7.71
N PHE A 179 -7.44 3.71 -6.66
CA PHE A 179 -6.83 3.25 -5.43
C PHE A 179 -6.99 1.75 -5.31
N ASN A 180 -5.96 1.05 -4.89
CA ASN A 180 -6.00 -0.39 -4.65
C ASN A 180 -5.37 -0.73 -3.29
N GLU A 181 -6.04 -1.64 -2.59
CA GLU A 181 -5.68 -2.12 -1.26
C GLU A 181 -5.77 -3.65 -1.22
N LYS A 182 -4.81 -4.29 -0.53
CA LYS A 182 -4.75 -5.76 -0.36
C LYS A 182 -4.13 -6.20 0.96
#